data_AF-A0ABD7WTW4-F1
#
_entry.id   AF-A0ABD7WTW4-F1
#
_cell.length_a   1.000
_cell.length_b   1.000
_cell.length_c   1.000
_cell.angle_alpha   90.00
_cell.angle_beta   90.00
_cell.angle_gamma   90.00
#
_symmetry.space_group_name_H-M   'P 1'
#
loop_
_entity.id
_entity.type
_entity.pdbx_description
1 polymer ?
#
loop_
_entity_poly.entity_id
_entity_poly.type
_entity_poly.pdbx_seq_one_letter_code
_entity_poly.pdbx_strand_id
1 'polypeptide(L)'
;MKIVQQIVNKKVNNITPKELLKYSKQYNIPITDQQAHTLVSVIRQQPVNIYNLEERRSLIKQIAQVTDRETARRVNELFQQLM
;
A
#
# COMPACT_ATOMS: atom_id res chain seq x y z
N MET A 1 2.48 23.06 -0.90
CA MET A 1 2.78 22.69 0.52
C MET A 1 2.88 21.17 0.63
N LYS A 2 3.94 20.61 1.25
CA LYS A 2 4.23 19.16 1.28
C LYS A 2 3.61 18.41 2.48
N ILE A 3 2.80 19.08 3.30
CA ILE A 3 2.32 18.53 4.59
C ILE A 3 1.36 17.35 4.38
N VAL A 4 0.42 17.45 3.43
CA VAL A 4 -0.51 16.35 3.12
C VAL A 4 0.26 15.10 2.66
N GLN A 5 1.23 15.27 1.76
CA GLN A 5 2.06 14.17 1.25
C GLN A 5 2.86 13.48 2.36
N GLN A 6 3.43 14.28 3.28
CA GLN A 6 4.15 13.78 4.45
C GLN A 6 3.26 12.96 5.38
N ILE A 7 2.02 13.42 5.62
CA ILE A 7 1.04 12.71 6.45
C ILE A 7 0.64 11.38 5.80
N VAL A 8 0.33 11.40 4.49
CA VAL A 8 -0.04 10.19 3.75
C VAL A 8 1.10 9.20 3.71
N ASN A 9 2.33 9.63 3.40
CA ASN A 9 3.52 8.77 3.44
C ASN A 9 3.74 8.17 4.82
N LYS A 10 3.65 8.96 5.90
CA LYS A 10 3.76 8.43 7.26
C LYS A 10 2.69 7.38 7.53
N LYS A 11 1.47 7.60 7.07
CA LYS A 11 0.35 6.67 7.29
C LYS A 11 0.53 5.37 6.51
N VAL A 12 1.00 5.42 5.27
CA VAL A 12 1.35 4.23 4.48
C VAL A 12 2.49 3.46 5.15
N ASN A 13 3.56 4.14 5.55
CA ASN A 13 4.74 3.50 6.15
C ASN A 13 4.49 2.92 7.56
N ASN A 14 3.47 3.40 8.26
CA ASN A 14 3.08 2.91 9.58
C ASN A 14 1.78 2.09 9.57
N ILE A 15 1.30 1.69 8.38
CA ILE A 15 0.05 0.95 8.26
C ILE A 15 0.18 -0.41 8.96
N THR A 16 -0.84 -0.76 9.74
CA THR A 16 -0.91 -2.07 10.42
C THR A 16 -1.65 -3.11 9.57
N PRO A 17 -1.45 -4.42 9.79
CA PRO A 17 -2.15 -5.46 9.01
C PRO A 17 -3.67 -5.35 9.18
N LYS A 18 -4.11 -5.01 10.40
CA LYS A 18 -5.52 -4.76 10.71
C LYS A 18 -6.09 -3.56 9.95
N GLU A 19 -5.35 -2.46 9.85
CA GLU A 19 -5.77 -1.31 9.05
C GLU A 19 -5.80 -1.63 7.56
N LEU A 20 -4.78 -2.34 7.06
CA LEU A 20 -4.72 -2.77 5.67
C LEU A 20 -5.94 -3.65 5.32
N LEU A 21 -6.30 -4.62 6.17
CA LEU A 21 -7.50 -5.45 6.02
C LEU A 21 -8.80 -4.65 6.11
N LYS A 22 -8.83 -3.61 6.95
CA LYS A 22 -10.00 -2.73 7.04
C LYS A 22 -10.19 -1.95 5.73
N TYR A 23 -9.11 -1.37 5.20
CA TYR A 23 -9.16 -0.66 3.93
C TYR A 23 -9.42 -1.61 2.76
N SER A 24 -8.86 -2.81 2.77
CA SER A 24 -9.12 -3.79 1.73
C SER A 24 -10.60 -4.13 1.64
N LYS A 25 -11.29 -4.31 2.78
CA LYS A 25 -12.75 -4.46 2.83
C LYS A 25 -13.47 -3.22 2.33
N GLN A 26 -13.04 -2.02 2.75
CA GLN A 26 -13.67 -0.75 2.36
C GLN A 26 -13.58 -0.49 0.84
N TYR A 27 -12.47 -0.87 0.22
CA TYR A 27 -12.21 -0.67 -1.21
C TYR A 27 -12.45 -1.94 -2.04
N ASN A 28 -13.08 -2.95 -1.45
CA ASN A 28 -13.41 -4.22 -2.10
C ASN A 28 -12.20 -4.91 -2.75
N ILE A 29 -11.04 -4.82 -2.09
CA ILE A 29 -9.78 -5.46 -2.44
C ILE A 29 -9.70 -6.79 -1.67
N PRO A 30 -9.78 -7.94 -2.35
CA PRO A 30 -9.67 -9.24 -1.71
C PRO A 30 -8.21 -9.50 -1.34
N ILE A 31 -7.88 -9.38 -0.05
CA ILE A 31 -6.60 -9.82 0.50
C ILE A 31 -6.84 -10.71 1.72
N THR A 32 -5.96 -11.68 1.92
CA THR A 32 -5.97 -12.53 3.12
C THR A 32 -5.23 -11.86 4.28
N ASP A 33 -5.46 -12.36 5.49
CA ASP A 33 -4.73 -11.90 6.68
C ASP A 33 -3.22 -12.11 6.54
N GLN A 34 -2.79 -13.26 6.00
CA GLN A 34 -1.37 -13.53 5.72
C GLN A 34 -0.79 -12.55 4.72
N GLN A 35 -1.50 -12.28 3.62
CA GLN A 35 -1.08 -11.29 2.62
C GLN A 35 -0.91 -9.91 3.26
N ALA A 36 -1.83 -9.50 4.15
CA ALA A 36 -1.73 -8.23 4.84
C ALA A 36 -0.51 -8.14 5.78
N HIS A 37 -0.22 -9.20 6.53
CA HIS A 37 0.95 -9.26 7.41
C HIS A 37 2.27 -9.19 6.62
N THR A 38 2.37 -9.95 5.52
CA THR A 38 3.54 -9.92 4.65
C THR A 38 3.72 -8.54 4.01
N LEU A 39 2.65 -7.93 3.50
CA LEU A 39 2.71 -6.62 2.87
C LEU A 39 3.18 -5.54 3.83
N VAL A 40 2.64 -5.53 5.06
CA VAL A 40 3.05 -4.59 6.10
C VAL A 40 4.49 -4.81 6.50
N SER A 41 4.95 -6.06 6.59
CA SER A 41 6.34 -6.37 6.91
C SER A 41 7.29 -5.80 5.86
N VAL A 42 6.95 -5.95 4.57
CA VAL A 42 7.69 -5.39 3.44
C VAL A 42 7.75 -3.85 3.51
N ILE A 43 6.59 -3.19 3.71
CA ILE A 43 6.51 -1.72 3.79
C ILE A 43 7.30 -1.18 4.99
N ARG A 44 7.29 -1.88 6.12
CA ARG A 44 8.02 -1.47 7.33
C ARG A 44 9.53 -1.65 7.21
N GLN A 45 9.97 -2.66 6.47
CA GLN A 45 11.40 -2.86 6.20
C GLN A 45 11.95 -1.83 5.22
N GLN A 46 11.14 -1.39 4.26
CA GLN A 46 11.53 -0.38 3.30
C GLN A 46 10.46 0.71 3.21
N PRO A 47 10.59 1.79 4.01
CA PRO A 47 9.66 2.90 3.95
C PRO A 47 9.66 3.49 2.54
N VAL A 48 8.47 3.74 2.02
CA VAL A 48 8.21 4.11 0.65
C VAL A 48 7.60 5.51 0.58
N ASN A 49 7.98 6.27 -0.43
CA ASN A 49 7.26 7.48 -0.81
C ASN A 49 6.28 7.18 -1.96
N ILE A 50 4.97 7.19 -1.68
CA ILE A 50 3.97 6.89 -2.71
C ILE A 50 3.86 7.98 -3.79
N TYR A 51 4.43 9.17 -3.54
CA TYR A 51 4.52 10.27 -4.50
C TYR A 51 5.77 10.18 -5.38
N ASN A 52 6.74 9.33 -5.04
CA ASN A 52 7.86 9.02 -5.92
C ASN A 52 7.44 7.89 -6.87
N LEU A 53 7.56 8.14 -8.18
CA LEU A 53 7.13 7.21 -9.21
C LEU A 53 7.88 5.87 -9.13
N GLU A 54 9.18 5.89 -8.89
CA GLU A 54 10.02 4.68 -8.85
C GLU A 54 9.72 3.84 -7.61
N GLU A 55 9.65 4.49 -6.44
CA GLU A 55 9.33 3.83 -5.18
C GLU A 55 7.92 3.24 -5.19
N ARG A 56 6.93 3.99 -5.70
CA ARG A 56 5.57 3.49 -5.89
C ARG A 56 5.53 2.28 -6.80
N ARG A 57 6.23 2.32 -7.95
CA ARG A 57 6.29 1.18 -8.88
C ARG A 57 6.90 -0.06 -8.22
N SER A 58 7.97 0.11 -7.44
CA SER A 58 8.58 -0.97 -6.67
C SER A 58 7.59 -1.58 -5.67
N LEU A 59 6.86 -0.73 -4.93
CA LEU A 59 5.85 -1.17 -3.98
C LEU A 59 4.70 -1.93 -4.66
N ILE A 60 4.14 -1.41 -5.76
CA ILE A 60 3.07 -2.10 -6.51
C ILE A 60 3.55 -3.45 -7.03
N LYS A 61 4.81 -3.55 -7.47
CA LYS A 61 5.40 -4.83 -7.90
C LYS A 61 5.53 -5.81 -6.74
N GLN A 62 5.95 -5.37 -5.56
CA GLN A 62 6.02 -6.20 -4.36
C GLN A 62 4.63 -6.66 -3.91
N ILE A 63 3.63 -5.78 -3.97
CA ILE A 63 2.23 -6.14 -3.71
C ILE A 63 1.76 -7.22 -4.68
N ALA A 64 2.07 -7.09 -5.97
CA ALA A 64 1.71 -8.09 -6.98
C ALA A 64 2.41 -9.44 -6.78
N GLN A 65 3.59 -9.46 -6.14
CA GLN A 65 4.31 -10.69 -5.81
C GLN A 65 3.77 -11.39 -4.57
N VAL A 66 3.30 -10.63 -3.57
CA VAL A 66 2.76 -11.17 -2.31
C VAL A 66 1.29 -11.57 -2.46
N THR A 67 0.55 -10.82 -3.26
CA THR A 67 -0.89 -11.01 -3.47
C THR A 67 -1.15 -11.51 -4.89
N ASP A 68 -1.92 -10.75 -5.67
CA ASP A 68 -2.32 -11.05 -7.04
C ASP A 68 -2.23 -9.78 -7.87
N ARG A 69 -2.13 -9.93 -9.19
CA ARG A 69 -2.05 -8.77 -10.10
C ARG A 69 -3.29 -7.88 -9.99
N GLU A 70 -4.47 -8.46 -9.77
CA GLU A 70 -5.71 -7.70 -9.62
C GLU A 70 -5.69 -6.84 -8.36
N THR A 71 -5.24 -7.39 -7.24
CA THR A 71 -5.07 -6.66 -5.98
C THR A 71 -4.06 -5.52 -6.12
N ALA A 72 -2.90 -5.78 -6.71
CA ALA A 72 -1.90 -4.76 -6.96
C ALA A 72 -2.42 -3.62 -7.85
N ARG A 73 -3.24 -3.96 -8.85
CA ARG A 73 -3.91 -2.97 -9.71
C ARG A 73 -4.85 -2.08 -8.91
N ARG A 74 -5.72 -2.66 -8.07
CA ARG A 74 -6.64 -1.88 -7.22
C ARG A 74 -5.88 -0.98 -6.25
N VAL A 75 -4.81 -1.47 -5.63
CA VAL A 75 -3.97 -0.63 -4.75
C VAL A 75 -3.33 0.53 -5.52
N ASN A 76 -2.86 0.28 -6.75
CA ASN A 76 -2.33 1.34 -7.61
C ASN A 76 -3.40 2.39 -7.97
N GLU A 77 -4.65 1.97 -8.20
CA GLU A 77 -5.77 2.91 -8.40
C GLU A 77 -6.02 3.76 -7.15
N LEU A 78 -6.03 3.15 -5.96
CA LEU A 78 -6.15 3.89 -4.70
C LEU A 78 -5.04 4.91 -4.50
N PHE A 79 -3.78 4.54 -4.77
CA PHE A 79 -2.68 5.48 -4.67
C PHE A 79 -2.79 6.64 -5.68
N GLN A 80 -3.35 6.41 -6.86
CA GLN A 80 -3.61 7.47 -7.83
C GLN A 80 -4.71 8.43 -7.37
N GLN A 81 -5.73 7.96 -6.64
CA GLN A 81 -6.76 8.83 -6.06
C GLN A 81 -6.25 9.73 -4.91
N LEU A 82 -5.08 9.41 -4.34
CA LEU A 82 -4.45 10.15 -3.25
C LEU A 82 -3.41 11.20 -3.73
N MET A 83 -3.23 11.32 -5.05
CA MET A 83 -2.36 12.30 -5.71
C MET A 83 -3.11 13.59 -6.04
#